data_AF-A0A1R2AME3-F1
#
_entry.id   AF-A0A1R2AME3-F1
#
_cell.length_a   1.000
_cell.length_b   1.000
_cell.length_c   1.000
_cell.angle_alpha   90.00
_cell.angle_beta   90.00
_cell.angle_gamma   90.00
#
_symmetry.space_group_name_H-M   'P 1'
#
loop_
_entity.id
_entity.type
_entity.pdbx_description
1 polymer ?
#
loop_
_entity_poly.entity_id
_entity_poly.type
_entity_poly.pdbx_seq_one_letter_code
_entity_poly.pdbx_strand_id
1 'polypeptide(L)'
;MGNAAEKLVKEFRTSTETSHIVINVKSISPDIDREIYLPEKECKTCKVTLGKNASKKYYCHFCYHAVCGNCSQLTILHPETNEQERTCSLCYLKYLNEKVLEISEDFVKIKLKEEIAEREREIALRKKLVEEIENTKKSMAHEKESHSLKITHIENAIKTKEQAEINQEQENLKLKKTLEGMVIHGKISLDDYKKIDPHFVPTSQPTREPESCLKCIII
;
A
#
# COMPACT_ATOMS: atom_id res chain seq x y z
N MET A 1 -15.98 -6.82 17.70
CA MET A 1 -15.98 -7.91 16.71
C MET A 1 -15.15 -9.04 17.29
N GLY A 2 -15.79 -10.12 17.76
CA GLY A 2 -15.09 -11.22 18.41
C GLY A 2 -14.16 -11.92 17.42
N ASN A 3 -12.90 -12.11 17.81
CA ASN A 3 -11.86 -12.64 16.97
C ASN A 3 -12.21 -14.09 16.58
N ALA A 4 -12.50 -14.35 15.31
CA ALA A 4 -12.87 -15.68 14.83
C ALA A 4 -11.81 -16.75 15.20
N ALA A 5 -10.55 -16.30 15.33
CA ALA A 5 -9.44 -17.09 15.83
C ALA A 5 -9.60 -17.49 17.32
N GLU A 6 -10.12 -16.63 18.19
CA GLU A 6 -10.39 -16.98 19.60
C GLU A 6 -11.53 -17.98 19.76
N LYS A 7 -12.50 -17.97 18.83
CA LYS A 7 -13.60 -18.94 18.82
C LYS A 7 -13.11 -20.33 18.44
N LEU A 8 -12.24 -20.43 17.43
CA LEU A 8 -11.57 -21.67 17.02
C LEU A 8 -10.65 -22.24 18.12
N VAL A 9 -9.89 -21.40 18.81
CA VAL A 9 -9.03 -21.83 19.94
C VAL A 9 -9.86 -22.31 21.13
N LYS A 10 -11.05 -21.74 21.36
CA LYS A 10 -11.97 -22.23 22.40
C LYS A 10 -12.62 -23.56 22.02
N GLU A 11 -13.05 -23.75 20.77
CA GLU A 11 -13.58 -25.03 20.27
C GLU A 11 -12.53 -26.16 20.35
N PHE A 12 -11.25 -25.84 20.10
CA PHE A 12 -10.15 -26.81 20.23
C PHE A 12 -9.89 -27.24 21.68
N ARG A 13 -10.23 -26.41 22.69
CA ARG A 13 -10.02 -26.72 24.11
C ARG A 13 -11.20 -27.44 24.77
N THR A 14 -12.40 -27.36 24.20
CA THR A 14 -13.61 -27.97 24.79
C THR A 14 -13.92 -29.37 24.24
N SER A 15 -13.25 -29.82 23.18
CA SER A 15 -13.39 -31.19 22.65
C SER A 15 -12.35 -32.13 23.26
N THR A 16 -12.39 -32.30 24.58
CA THR A 16 -11.86 -33.50 25.24
C THR A 16 -13.01 -34.44 25.60
N GLU A 17 -14.11 -34.40 24.85
CA GLU A 17 -14.89 -35.61 24.66
C GLU A 17 -13.97 -36.59 23.96
N THR A 18 -13.80 -37.78 24.54
CA THR A 18 -13.19 -38.95 23.91
C THR A 18 -13.95 -39.28 22.63
N SER A 19 -13.70 -38.49 21.60
CA SER A 19 -14.23 -38.66 20.26
C SER A 19 -13.69 -39.99 19.79
N HIS A 20 -14.59 -40.94 19.55
CA HIS A 20 -14.19 -42.21 19.00
C HIS A 20 -13.61 -41.96 17.60
N ILE A 21 -12.30 -42.16 17.52
CA ILE A 21 -11.50 -41.85 16.35
C ILE A 21 -11.69 -42.96 15.30
N VAL A 22 -12.55 -42.72 14.32
CA VAL A 22 -12.77 -43.60 13.17
C VAL A 22 -11.61 -43.42 12.18
N ILE A 23 -10.82 -44.47 11.96
CA ILE A 23 -9.88 -44.52 10.83
C ILE A 23 -10.67 -44.79 9.55
N ASN A 24 -10.17 -44.44 8.36
CA ASN A 24 -10.72 -44.94 7.08
C ASN A 24 -9.68 -45.82 6.38
N VAL A 25 -9.94 -47.13 6.24
CA VAL A 25 -9.07 -48.14 5.63
C VAL A 25 -9.79 -48.62 4.38
N LYS A 26 -9.05 -48.93 3.32
CA LYS A 26 -9.65 -49.53 2.12
C LYS A 26 -10.12 -50.93 2.47
N SER A 27 -11.36 -51.25 2.13
CA SER A 27 -11.94 -52.58 2.34
C SER A 27 -11.11 -53.65 1.65
N ILE A 28 -10.52 -54.53 2.44
CA ILE A 28 -9.92 -55.77 1.96
C ILE A 28 -10.84 -56.90 2.42
N SER A 29 -11.09 -57.87 1.54
CA SER A 29 -11.92 -59.02 1.88
C SER A 29 -11.27 -59.82 3.01
N PRO A 30 -12.02 -60.26 4.03
CA PRO A 30 -11.49 -60.91 5.24
C PRO A 30 -10.68 -62.19 4.98
N ASP A 31 -10.85 -62.81 3.81
CA ASP A 31 -10.13 -64.02 3.41
C ASP A 31 -8.68 -63.75 2.96
N ILE A 32 -8.40 -62.60 2.33
CA ILE A 32 -7.04 -62.19 1.93
C ILE A 32 -6.16 -61.96 3.17
N ASP A 33 -6.78 -61.57 4.27
CA ASP A 33 -6.07 -61.09 5.45
C ASP A 33 -5.44 -62.21 6.29
N ARG A 34 -6.03 -63.41 6.27
CA ARG A 34 -5.47 -64.58 6.97
C ARG A 34 -4.28 -65.17 6.25
N GLU A 35 -4.25 -65.09 4.92
CA GLU A 35 -3.15 -65.62 4.11
C GLU A 35 -1.84 -64.85 4.33
N ILE A 36 -1.91 -63.55 4.61
CA ILE A 36 -0.75 -62.71 4.93
C ILE A 36 -0.31 -62.94 6.39
N TYR A 37 -1.25 -62.93 7.32
CA TYR A 37 -0.95 -63.05 8.74
C TYR A 37 -0.34 -64.40 9.11
N LEU A 38 -0.90 -65.51 8.63
CA LEU A 38 -0.53 -66.87 9.05
C LEU A 38 0.97 -67.21 8.85
N PRO A 39 1.59 -66.99 7.67
CA PRO A 39 2.98 -67.35 7.43
C PRO A 39 4.01 -66.46 8.13
N GLU A 40 3.63 -65.24 8.56
CA GLU A 40 4.58 -64.30 9.17
C GLU A 40 5.09 -64.81 10.53
N LYS A 41 6.39 -65.05 10.63
CA LYS A 41 7.08 -65.49 11.85
C LYS A 41 7.78 -64.36 12.59
N GLU A 42 7.68 -63.13 12.10
CA GLU A 42 8.34 -61.95 12.66
C GLU A 42 7.36 -60.79 12.75
N CYS A 43 7.53 -59.93 13.76
CA CYS A 43 6.75 -58.72 13.90
C CYS A 43 7.01 -57.77 12.73
N LYS A 44 5.94 -57.35 12.03
CA LYS A 44 6.07 -56.41 10.92
C LYS A 44 6.81 -55.12 11.29
N THR A 45 6.58 -54.64 12.51
CA THR A 45 7.13 -53.38 13.04
C THR A 45 8.57 -53.52 13.53
N CYS A 46 8.84 -54.42 14.49
CA CYS A 46 10.14 -54.50 15.17
C CYS A 46 10.98 -55.74 14.81
N LYS A 47 10.49 -56.60 13.91
CA LYS A 47 11.15 -57.82 13.43
C LYS A 47 11.45 -58.90 14.48
N VAL A 48 10.94 -58.77 15.71
CA VAL A 48 11.06 -59.85 16.72
C VAL A 48 10.35 -61.12 16.26
N THR A 49 10.94 -62.28 16.50
CA THR A 49 10.33 -63.58 16.19
C THR A 49 9.03 -63.78 16.98
N LEU A 50 8.02 -64.36 16.31
CA LEU A 50 6.67 -64.62 16.82
C LEU A 50 6.36 -66.12 16.81
N GLY A 51 5.66 -66.62 17.83
CA GLY A 51 5.23 -68.03 17.88
C GLY A 51 5.34 -68.68 19.26
N LYS A 52 5.27 -70.02 19.30
CA LYS A 52 5.15 -70.82 20.54
C LYS A 52 6.30 -70.62 21.55
N ASN A 53 7.51 -70.34 21.07
CA ASN A 53 8.71 -70.14 21.90
C ASN A 53 9.24 -68.69 21.82
N ALA A 54 8.42 -67.76 21.35
CA ALA A 54 8.83 -66.37 21.11
C ALA A 54 7.72 -65.40 21.56
N SER A 55 7.77 -64.15 21.07
CA SER A 55 6.73 -63.17 21.41
C SER A 55 5.35 -63.63 20.91
N LYS A 56 4.31 -63.36 21.70
CA LYS A 56 2.92 -63.65 21.29
C LYS A 56 2.59 -62.89 20.01
N LYS A 57 2.06 -63.64 19.04
CA LYS A 57 1.61 -63.14 17.74
C LYS A 57 0.23 -62.51 17.86
N TYR A 58 0.09 -61.26 17.44
CA TYR A 58 -1.17 -60.53 17.37
C TYR A 58 -1.43 -60.08 15.94
N TYR A 59 -2.71 -59.92 15.63
CA TYR A 59 -3.19 -59.47 14.33
C TYR A 59 -3.50 -57.98 14.39
N CYS A 60 -2.96 -57.21 13.43
CA CYS A 60 -3.34 -55.81 13.24
C CYS A 60 -4.51 -55.76 12.26
N HIS A 61 -5.65 -55.21 12.68
CA HIS A 61 -6.83 -55.12 11.82
C HIS A 61 -6.74 -54.05 10.72
N PHE A 62 -5.66 -53.27 10.69
CA PHE A 62 -5.48 -52.15 9.75
C PHE A 62 -4.55 -52.46 8.58
N CYS A 63 -3.51 -53.27 8.83
CA CYS A 63 -2.57 -53.70 7.79
C CYS A 63 -2.49 -55.22 7.65
N TYR A 64 -3.26 -55.95 8.45
CA TYR A 64 -3.42 -57.40 8.38
C TYR A 64 -2.13 -58.21 8.58
N HIS A 65 -1.07 -57.55 9.07
CA HIS A 65 0.21 -58.17 9.38
C HIS A 65 0.30 -58.65 10.82
N ALA A 66 1.19 -59.61 11.05
CA ALA A 66 1.56 -60.11 12.35
C ALA A 66 2.44 -59.12 13.12
N VAL A 67 2.06 -58.85 14.35
CA VAL A 67 2.76 -57.91 15.24
C VAL A 67 2.89 -58.50 16.65
N CYS A 68 3.92 -58.08 17.38
CA CYS A 68 4.05 -58.45 18.79
C CYS A 68 3.15 -57.57 19.67
N GLY A 69 2.96 -57.96 20.93
CA GLY A 69 2.14 -57.21 21.88
C GLY A 69 2.64 -55.78 22.11
N ASN A 70 3.95 -55.58 22.12
CA ASN A 70 4.56 -54.25 22.32
C ASN A 70 4.32 -53.31 21.13
N CYS A 71 4.23 -53.85 19.91
CA CYS A 71 3.94 -53.05 18.72
C CYS A 71 2.45 -52.88 18.45
N SER A 72 1.56 -53.43 19.31
CA SER A 72 0.11 -53.43 19.12
C SER A 72 -0.67 -53.20 20.42
N GLN A 73 -0.18 -52.28 21.25
CA GLN A 73 -0.79 -51.97 22.54
C GLN A 73 -2.10 -51.16 22.40
N LEU A 74 -2.34 -50.57 21.24
CA LEU A 74 -3.45 -49.65 21.01
C LEU A 74 -4.64 -50.37 20.35
N THR A 75 -5.83 -49.96 20.74
CA THR A 75 -7.10 -50.30 20.11
C THR A 75 -7.78 -49.02 19.67
N ILE A 76 -8.32 -49.01 18.47
CA ILE A 76 -8.93 -47.84 17.85
C ILE A 76 -10.17 -48.25 17.06
N LEU A 77 -11.04 -47.30 16.75
CA LEU A 77 -12.29 -47.57 16.05
C LEU A 77 -12.00 -47.87 14.56
N HIS A 78 -12.34 -49.08 14.14
CA HIS A 78 -12.16 -49.48 12.75
C HIS A 78 -13.26 -48.85 11.87
N PRO A 79 -12.92 -48.31 10.67
CA PRO A 79 -13.84 -47.61 9.79
C PRO A 79 -15.10 -48.37 9.45
N GLU A 80 -14.89 -49.65 9.16
CA GLU A 80 -15.85 -50.45 8.41
C GLU A 80 -16.74 -51.21 9.37
N THR A 81 -16.14 -51.75 10.43
CA THR A 81 -16.84 -52.51 11.45
C THR A 81 -17.40 -51.59 12.54
N ASN A 82 -16.85 -50.37 12.67
CA ASN A 82 -17.19 -49.44 13.74
C ASN A 82 -17.02 -50.08 15.14
N GLU A 83 -16.05 -51.00 15.26
CA GLU A 83 -15.67 -51.68 16.50
C GLU A 83 -14.26 -51.26 16.95
N GLN A 84 -13.97 -51.38 18.25
CA GLN A 84 -12.64 -51.13 18.76
C GLN A 84 -11.73 -52.31 18.46
N GLU A 85 -10.86 -52.15 17.47
CA GLU A 85 -10.00 -53.21 16.98
C GLU A 85 -8.52 -52.90 17.25
N ARG A 86 -7.73 -53.96 17.39
CA ARG A 86 -6.29 -53.84 17.66
C ARG A 86 -5.56 -53.29 16.44
N THR A 87 -4.75 -52.26 16.67
CA THR A 87 -3.91 -51.63 15.65
C THR A 87 -2.42 -51.76 16.02
N CYS A 88 -1.56 -51.76 15.01
CA CYS A 88 -0.12 -51.66 15.23
C CYS A 88 0.32 -50.19 15.30
N SER A 89 1.44 -49.93 15.97
CA SER A 89 1.97 -48.57 16.14
C SER A 89 2.23 -47.86 14.81
N LEU A 90 2.63 -48.58 13.76
CA LEU A 90 2.85 -48.00 12.43
C LEU A 90 1.55 -47.51 11.78
N CYS A 91 0.49 -48.32 11.84
CA CYS A 91 -0.84 -47.94 11.35
C CYS A 91 -1.40 -46.75 12.12
N TYR A 92 -1.24 -46.76 13.44
CA TYR A 92 -1.67 -45.67 14.31
C TYR A 92 -0.93 -44.35 14.00
N LEU A 93 0.40 -44.39 13.87
CA LEU A 93 1.19 -43.19 13.54
C LEU A 93 0.87 -42.66 12.14
N LYS A 94 0.71 -43.55 11.16
CA LYS A 94 0.28 -43.16 9.81
C LYS A 94 -1.03 -42.41 9.84
N TYR A 95 -2.01 -42.93 10.58
CA TYR A 95 -3.30 -42.28 10.75
C TYR A 95 -3.19 -40.92 11.43
N LEU A 96 -2.43 -40.82 12.54
CA LEU A 96 -2.23 -39.55 13.21
C LEU A 96 -1.62 -38.51 12.27
N ASN A 97 -0.65 -38.91 11.45
CA ASN A 97 -0.05 -38.01 10.46
C ASN A 97 -1.08 -37.55 9.42
N GLU A 98 -1.90 -38.45 8.89
CA GLU A 98 -2.96 -38.10 7.94
C GLU A 98 -3.96 -37.11 8.55
N LYS A 99 -4.36 -37.30 9.82
CA LYS A 99 -5.26 -36.38 10.53
C LYS A 99 -4.64 -35.05 10.87
N VAL A 100 -3.38 -35.03 11.27
CA VAL A 100 -2.64 -33.78 11.50
C VAL A 100 -2.52 -32.99 10.20
N LEU A 101 -2.25 -33.66 9.07
CA LEU A 101 -2.20 -33.03 7.76
C LEU A 101 -3.56 -32.43 7.38
N GLU A 102 -4.64 -33.19 7.47
CA GLU A 102 -6.01 -32.73 7.18
C GLU A 102 -6.38 -31.48 8.00
N ILE A 103 -6.16 -31.52 9.31
CA ILE A 103 -6.45 -30.38 10.20
C ILE A 103 -5.54 -29.18 9.87
N SER A 104 -4.26 -29.44 9.56
CA SER A 104 -3.31 -28.37 9.23
C SER A 104 -3.64 -27.68 7.91
N GLU A 105 -4.13 -28.40 6.91
CA GLU A 105 -4.54 -27.84 5.63
C GLU A 105 -5.70 -26.86 5.79
N ASP A 106 -6.72 -27.25 6.56
CA ASP A 106 -7.86 -26.37 6.85
C ASP A 106 -7.44 -25.14 7.64
N PHE A 107 -6.58 -25.30 8.65
CA PHE A 107 -6.05 -24.17 9.41
C PHE A 107 -5.26 -23.19 8.53
N VAL A 108 -4.36 -23.71 7.69
CA VAL A 108 -3.57 -22.90 6.75
C VAL A 108 -4.49 -22.20 5.76
N LYS A 109 -5.50 -22.89 5.22
CA LYS A 109 -6.47 -22.33 4.28
C LYS A 109 -7.31 -21.21 4.91
N ILE A 110 -7.73 -21.37 6.17
CA ILE A 110 -8.44 -20.31 6.91
C ILE A 110 -7.54 -19.10 7.10
N LYS A 111 -6.31 -19.32 7.59
CA LYS A 111 -5.34 -18.24 7.81
C LYS A 111 -5.01 -17.48 6.53
N LEU A 112 -4.82 -18.20 5.43
CA LEU A 112 -4.54 -17.61 4.13
C LEU A 112 -5.73 -16.77 3.62
N LYS A 113 -6.98 -17.25 3.80
CA LYS A 113 -8.17 -16.48 3.45
C LYS A 113 -8.32 -15.20 4.27
N GLU A 114 -8.04 -15.26 5.57
CA GLU A 114 -8.03 -14.08 6.44
C GLU A 114 -7.00 -13.04 5.97
N GLU A 115 -5.79 -13.49 5.63
CA GLU A 115 -4.72 -12.62 5.14
C GLU A 115 -5.06 -11.99 3.79
N ILE A 116 -5.60 -12.77 2.85
CA ILE A 116 -6.07 -12.25 1.55
C ILE A 116 -7.14 -11.17 1.76
N ALA A 117 -8.13 -11.42 2.63
CA ALA A 117 -9.19 -10.46 2.90
C ALA A 117 -8.69 -9.16 3.56
N GLU A 118 -7.63 -9.22 4.38
CA GLU A 118 -6.97 -8.03 4.92
C GLU A 118 -6.24 -7.26 3.81
N ARG A 119 -5.49 -7.95 2.95
CA ARG A 119 -4.78 -7.34 1.82
C ARG A 119 -5.72 -6.67 0.83
N GLU A 120 -6.87 -7.27 0.56
CA GLU A 120 -7.90 -6.67 -0.30
C GLU A 120 -8.47 -5.37 0.29
N ARG A 121 -8.68 -5.31 1.61
CA ARG A 121 -9.07 -4.08 2.32
C ARG A 121 -8.00 -3.00 2.22
N GLU A 122 -6.73 -3.37 2.42
CA GLU A 122 -5.60 -2.45 2.28
C GLU A 122 -5.50 -1.89 0.85
N ILE A 123 -5.66 -2.74 -0.17
CA ILE A 123 -5.66 -2.33 -1.58
C ILE A 123 -6.82 -1.38 -1.87
N ALA A 124 -8.02 -1.67 -1.37
CA ALA A 124 -9.19 -0.80 -1.55
C ALA A 124 -8.97 0.59 -0.92
N LEU A 125 -8.37 0.65 0.28
CA LEU A 125 -8.02 1.91 0.92
C LEU A 125 -7.00 2.71 0.11
N ARG A 126 -5.94 2.05 -0.39
CA ARG A 126 -4.92 2.69 -1.23
C ARG A 126 -5.52 3.25 -2.52
N LYS A 127 -6.47 2.53 -3.14
CA LYS A 127 -7.17 3.01 -4.34
C LYS A 127 -7.94 4.30 -4.07
N LYS A 128 -8.69 4.38 -2.96
CA LYS A 128 -9.40 5.61 -2.56
C LYS A 128 -8.44 6.78 -2.35
N LEU A 129 -7.32 6.55 -1.67
CA LEU A 129 -6.33 7.59 -1.43
C LEU A 129 -5.71 8.12 -2.74
N VAL A 130 -5.45 7.24 -3.72
CA VAL A 130 -4.95 7.64 -5.04
C VAL A 130 -5.97 8.52 -5.77
N GLU A 131 -7.26 8.16 -5.71
CA GLU A 131 -8.34 8.95 -6.29
C GLU A 131 -8.46 10.33 -5.63
N GLU A 132 -8.37 10.41 -4.30
CA GLU A 132 -8.35 11.68 -3.56
C GLU A 132 -7.17 12.56 -3.98
N ILE A 133 -5.96 11.99 -4.08
CA ILE A 133 -4.76 12.72 -4.54
C ILE A 133 -4.96 13.26 -5.96
N GLU A 134 -5.57 12.48 -6.85
CA GLU A 134 -5.82 12.92 -8.23
C GLU A 134 -6.83 14.08 -8.27
N ASN A 135 -7.90 14.00 -7.48
CA ASN A 135 -8.90 15.06 -7.36
C ASN A 135 -8.29 16.34 -6.77
N THR A 136 -7.46 16.23 -5.73
CA THR A 136 -6.72 17.37 -5.17
C THR A 136 -5.80 17.98 -6.22
N LYS A 137 -5.05 17.18 -6.99
CA LYS A 137 -4.18 17.67 -8.07
C LYS A 137 -4.96 18.43 -9.14
N LYS A 138 -6.13 17.92 -9.54
CA LYS A 138 -7.02 18.58 -10.50
C LYS A 138 -7.52 19.93 -9.96
N SER A 139 -7.95 19.98 -8.69
CA SER A 139 -8.36 21.23 -8.04
C SER A 139 -7.23 22.25 -7.99
N MET A 140 -6.03 21.82 -7.58
CA MET A 140 -4.83 22.68 -7.53
C MET A 140 -4.44 23.20 -8.93
N ALA A 141 -4.56 22.37 -9.97
CA ALA A 141 -4.28 22.79 -11.34
C ALA A 141 -5.26 23.88 -11.80
N HIS A 142 -6.55 23.70 -11.52
CA HIS A 142 -7.58 24.69 -11.83
C HIS A 142 -7.39 26.00 -11.04
N GLU A 143 -7.07 25.93 -9.76
CA GLU A 143 -6.74 27.11 -8.94
C GLU A 143 -5.52 27.83 -9.49
N LYS A 144 -4.46 27.10 -9.86
CA LYS A 144 -3.26 27.66 -10.46
C LYS A 144 -3.58 28.39 -11.77
N GLU A 145 -4.42 27.82 -12.62
CA GLU A 145 -4.87 28.46 -13.87
C GLU A 145 -5.68 29.73 -13.58
N SER A 146 -6.63 29.68 -12.64
CA SER A 146 -7.40 30.84 -12.20
C SER A 146 -6.50 31.97 -11.67
N HIS A 147 -5.51 31.64 -10.84
CA HIS A 147 -4.53 32.60 -10.34
C HIS A 147 -3.64 33.16 -11.45
N SER A 148 -3.22 32.33 -12.41
CA SER A 148 -2.46 32.78 -13.58
C SER A 148 -3.23 33.82 -14.38
N LEU A 149 -4.53 33.61 -14.61
CA LEU A 149 -5.38 34.58 -15.31
C LEU A 149 -5.51 35.90 -14.54
N LYS A 150 -5.67 35.84 -13.21
CA LYS A 150 -5.70 37.04 -12.36
C LYS A 150 -4.38 37.81 -12.42
N ILE A 151 -3.24 37.11 -12.42
CA ILE A 151 -1.92 37.73 -12.56
C ILE A 151 -1.83 38.46 -13.90
N THR A 152 -2.14 37.80 -15.01
CA THR A 152 -2.13 38.44 -16.35
C THR A 152 -3.05 39.66 -16.42
N HIS A 153 -4.24 39.59 -15.80
CA HIS A 153 -5.14 40.73 -15.73
C HIS A 153 -4.54 41.92 -14.97
N ILE A 154 -3.91 41.67 -13.82
CA ILE A 154 -3.24 42.71 -13.02
C ILE A 154 -2.05 43.30 -13.78
N GLU A 155 -1.22 42.48 -14.43
CA GLU A 155 -0.09 42.94 -15.25
C GLU A 155 -0.54 43.86 -16.38
N ASN A 156 -1.62 43.51 -17.07
CA ASN A 156 -2.19 44.35 -18.13
C ASN A 156 -2.73 45.67 -17.57
N ALA A 157 -3.36 45.65 -16.39
CA ALA A 157 -3.85 46.86 -15.73
C ALA A 157 -2.69 47.78 -15.31
N ILE A 158 -1.58 47.23 -14.81
CA ILE A 158 -0.36 47.99 -14.48
C ILE A 158 0.20 48.65 -15.74
N LYS A 159 0.42 47.90 -16.83
CA LYS A 159 0.92 48.43 -18.10
C LYS A 159 0.04 49.55 -18.66
N THR A 160 -1.28 49.40 -18.55
CA THR A 160 -2.23 50.43 -19.00
C THR A 160 -2.09 51.72 -18.19
N LYS A 161 -1.89 51.60 -16.87
CA LYS A 161 -1.65 52.76 -15.99
C LYS A 161 -0.30 53.42 -16.28
N GLU A 162 0.76 52.66 -16.41
CA GLU A 162 2.09 53.18 -16.76
C GLU A 162 2.06 53.96 -18.08
N GLN A 163 1.38 53.41 -19.10
CA GLN A 163 1.23 54.11 -20.38
C GLN A 163 0.39 55.40 -20.24
N ALA A 164 -0.65 55.39 -19.40
CA ALA A 164 -1.44 56.58 -19.13
C ALA A 164 -0.63 57.67 -18.40
N GLU A 165 0.22 57.29 -17.43
CA GLU A 165 1.14 58.19 -16.74
C GLU A 165 2.16 58.79 -17.72
N ILE A 166 2.77 57.97 -18.58
CA ILE A 166 3.69 58.44 -19.63
C ILE A 166 2.99 59.43 -20.57
N ASN A 167 1.77 59.13 -21.00
CA ASN A 167 1.00 60.03 -21.87
C ASN A 167 0.69 61.35 -21.16
N GLN A 168 0.31 61.29 -19.88
CA GLN A 168 0.03 62.46 -19.06
C GLN A 168 1.29 63.33 -18.87
N GLU A 169 2.45 62.73 -18.61
CA GLU A 169 3.73 63.43 -18.53
C GLU A 169 4.10 64.12 -19.84
N GLN A 170 3.88 63.46 -20.99
CA GLN A 170 4.10 64.05 -22.30
C GLN A 170 3.17 65.23 -22.58
N GLU A 171 1.89 65.15 -22.19
CA GLU A 171 0.94 66.26 -22.30
C GLU A 171 1.35 67.44 -21.41
N ASN A 172 1.72 67.16 -20.15
CA ASN A 172 2.23 68.15 -19.22
C ASN A 172 3.49 68.85 -19.77
N LEU A 173 4.41 68.09 -20.37
CA LEU A 173 5.61 68.63 -21.01
C LEU A 173 5.28 69.52 -22.22
N LYS A 174 4.32 69.12 -23.06
CA LYS A 174 3.84 69.94 -24.19
C LYS A 174 3.21 71.24 -23.71
N LEU A 175 2.39 71.18 -22.66
CA LEU A 175 1.75 72.34 -22.06
C LEU A 175 2.80 73.31 -21.51
N LYS A 176 3.79 72.79 -20.77
CA LYS A 176 4.93 73.57 -20.25
C LYS A 176 5.67 74.31 -21.37
N LYS A 177 6.07 73.59 -22.43
CA LYS A 177 6.73 74.21 -23.61
C LYS A 177 5.86 75.29 -24.28
N THR A 178 4.55 75.08 -24.34
CA THR A 178 3.61 76.06 -24.91
C THR A 178 3.58 77.34 -24.08
N LEU A 179 3.49 77.21 -22.75
CA LEU A 179 3.51 78.36 -21.84
C LEU A 179 4.84 79.12 -21.88
N GLU A 180 5.97 78.41 -21.86
CA GLU A 180 7.30 79.01 -22.05
C GLU A 180 7.37 79.81 -23.37
N GLY A 181 6.84 79.24 -24.45
CA GLY A 181 6.70 79.93 -25.72
C GLY A 181 5.87 81.20 -25.62
N MET A 182 4.74 81.19 -24.91
CA MET A 182 3.91 82.39 -24.73
C MET A 182 4.61 83.51 -23.91
N VAL A 183 5.42 83.14 -22.90
CA VAL A 183 6.23 84.09 -22.12
C VAL A 183 7.29 84.75 -23.01
N ILE A 184 8.02 83.97 -23.81
CA ILE A 184 9.07 84.48 -24.71
C ILE A 184 8.49 85.51 -25.71
N HIS A 185 7.28 85.29 -26.22
CA HIS A 185 6.62 86.20 -27.16
C HIS A 185 5.91 87.39 -26.48
N GLY A 186 6.09 87.58 -25.16
CA GLY A 186 5.51 88.70 -24.41
C GLY A 186 3.99 88.64 -24.27
N LYS A 187 3.36 87.49 -24.54
CA LYS A 187 1.90 87.31 -24.40
C LYS A 187 1.45 87.18 -22.94
N ILE A 188 2.36 86.82 -22.04
CA ILE A 188 2.14 86.71 -20.61
C ILE A 188 3.36 87.25 -19.87
N SER A 189 3.15 87.88 -18.71
CA SER A 189 4.25 88.38 -17.88
C SER A 189 4.99 87.22 -17.17
N LEU A 190 6.27 87.42 -16.88
CA LEU A 190 7.08 86.43 -16.17
C LEU A 190 6.54 86.14 -14.76
N ASP A 191 5.95 87.15 -14.11
CA ASP A 191 5.39 87.04 -12.76
C ASP A 191 4.10 86.22 -12.75
N ASP A 192 3.29 86.30 -13.80
CA ASP A 192 2.09 85.47 -13.91
C ASP A 192 2.43 84.01 -14.22
N TYR A 193 3.52 83.76 -14.95
CA TYR A 193 4.01 82.40 -15.17
C TYR A 193 4.56 81.77 -13.88
N LYS A 194 5.30 82.53 -13.06
CA LYS A 194 5.82 82.05 -11.77
C LYS A 194 4.73 81.72 -10.75
N LYS A 195 3.53 82.32 -10.88
CA LYS A 195 2.37 81.90 -10.08
C LYS A 195 1.85 80.51 -10.46
N ILE A 196 2.11 80.08 -11.69
CA ILE A 196 1.64 78.80 -12.25
C ILE A 196 2.70 77.70 -12.09
N ASP A 197 3.98 78.00 -12.32
CA ASP A 197 5.12 77.12 -12.03
C ASP A 197 6.15 77.86 -11.14
N PRO A 198 6.09 77.69 -9.80
CA PRO A 198 6.98 78.37 -8.86
C PRO A 198 8.46 78.03 -9.03
N HIS A 199 8.78 76.91 -9.69
CA HIS A 199 10.14 76.41 -9.87
C HIS A 199 10.75 76.81 -11.22
N PHE A 200 10.08 77.65 -12.00
CA PHE A 200 10.63 78.10 -13.28
C PHE A 200 11.82 79.04 -13.11
N VAL A 201 12.99 78.58 -13.55
CA VAL A 201 14.20 79.39 -13.72
C VAL A 201 14.39 79.60 -15.22
N PRO A 202 14.35 80.85 -15.74
CA PRO A 202 14.62 81.11 -17.15
C PRO A 202 16.01 80.58 -17.47
N THR A 203 16.12 79.71 -18.47
CA THR A 203 17.41 79.25 -18.96
C THR A 203 18.11 80.46 -19.57
N SER A 204 19.03 81.07 -18.81
CA SER A 204 19.92 82.08 -19.34
C SER A 204 20.67 81.47 -20.52
N GLN A 205 20.69 82.18 -21.66
CA GLN A 205 21.29 81.70 -22.90
C GLN A 205 22.68 81.08 -22.63
N PRO A 206 22.98 79.91 -23.22
CA PRO A 206 24.29 79.29 -23.06
C PRO A 206 25.36 80.22 -23.66
N THR A 207 26.16 80.83 -22.80
CA THR A 207 27.47 81.34 -23.18
C THR A 207 28.30 80.13 -23.59
N ARG A 208 28.55 79.98 -24.90
CA ARG A 208 29.44 78.96 -25.47
C ARG A 208 30.82 79.08 -24.80
N GLU A 209 31.12 78.20 -23.85
CA GLU A 209 32.50 77.92 -23.47
C GLU A 209 33.11 76.95 -24.48
N PRO A 210 34.37 77.17 -24.91
CA PRO A 210 35.02 76.34 -25.92
C PRO A 210 35.29 74.93 -25.38
N GLU A 211 34.83 73.92 -26.13
CA GLU A 211 35.09 72.51 -25.88
C GLU A 211 36.60 72.21 -25.88
N SER A 212 37.14 71.86 -24.71
CA SER A 212 38.46 71.24 -24.63
C SER A 212 38.31 69.73 -24.86
N CYS A 213 38.97 69.25 -25.91
CA CYS A 213 38.97 67.85 -26.33
C CYS A 213 39.76 67.00 -25.33
N LEU A 214 39.07 66.17 -24.55
CA LEU A 214 39.68 65.10 -23.74
C LEU A 214 39.65 63.78 -24.54
N LYS A 215 40.51 63.71 -25.55
CA LYS A 215 41.21 62.45 -25.85
C LYS A 215 42.35 62.31 -24.83
N CYS A 216 42.71 61.07 -24.50
CA CYS A 216 43.74 60.64 -23.52
C CYS A 216 43.11 60.44 -22.12
N ILE A 217 43.24 59.35 -21.36
CA ILE A 217 44.23 58.25 -21.17
C ILE A 217 43.43 57.15 -20.39
N ILE A 218 43.55 55.82 -20.57
CA ILE A 218 44.45 54.83 -19.91
C ILE A 218 43.89 53.45 -20.36
N ILE A 219 44.56 52.70 -21.25
CA ILE A 219 45.49 51.56 -21.03
C ILE A 219 44.90 50.45 -20.16
#